data_AF-V4HS03-F1
#
_entry.id   AF-V4HS03-F1
#
_cell.length_a   1.000
_cell.length_b   1.000
_cell.length_c   1.000
_cell.angle_alpha   90.00
_cell.angle_beta   90.00
_cell.angle_gamma   90.00
#
_symmetry.space_group_name_H-M   'P 1'
#
loop_
_entity.id
_entity.type
_entity.pdbx_description
1 polymer ?
#
loop_
_entity_poly.entity_id
_entity_poly.type
_entity_poly.pdbx_seq_one_letter_code
_entity_poly.pdbx_strand_id
1 'polypeptide(L)'
;MYKIGVCLTFLFSTHFTAANENNGMAACLSLYQIAASAIDYKAKGKSKQEMLAPLPDKQKIENDDQTVPSAIIALNMYDIIDEIYDYDTLPIAVYAPYASEKCLRRVDGKPIKPYRKAHPQLQQCAKLTRSKAMLECAFAVVNQV
;
A
#
# COMPACT_ATOMS: atom_id res chain seq x y z
N MET A 1 33.91 17.97 -56.51
CA MET A 1 34.35 18.06 -55.10
C MET A 1 33.21 18.64 -54.28
N TYR A 2 32.44 17.81 -53.57
CA TYR A 2 31.42 18.27 -52.64
C TYR A 2 31.79 17.80 -51.23
N LYS A 3 32.23 18.74 -50.40
CA LYS A 3 32.22 18.64 -48.95
C LYS A 3 31.03 19.47 -48.47
N ILE A 4 30.23 18.92 -47.57
CA ILE A 4 29.76 19.54 -46.32
C ILE A 4 28.96 18.43 -45.63
N GLY A 5 29.54 17.89 -44.57
CA GLY A 5 28.86 16.99 -43.66
C GLY A 5 27.88 17.78 -42.81
N VAL A 6 26.67 17.26 -42.68
CA VAL A 6 25.72 17.72 -41.68
C VAL A 6 25.58 16.58 -40.67
N CYS A 7 26.25 16.77 -39.55
CA CYS A 7 26.10 15.95 -38.35
C CYS A 7 24.76 16.33 -37.73
N LEU A 8 23.71 15.57 -38.01
CA LEU A 8 22.40 15.78 -37.41
C LEU A 8 22.42 15.18 -36.00
N THR A 9 22.65 16.03 -35.01
CA THR A 9 22.59 15.69 -33.60
C THR A 9 21.18 15.22 -33.24
N PHE A 10 21.05 13.93 -32.94
CA PHE A 10 19.89 13.36 -32.27
C PHE A 10 19.71 14.06 -30.92
N LEU A 11 18.75 14.99 -30.86
CA LEU A 11 18.18 15.50 -29.61
C LEU A 11 17.34 14.37 -28.99
N PHE A 12 17.99 13.44 -28.29
CA PHE A 12 17.30 12.64 -27.30
C PHE A 12 16.96 13.56 -26.13
N SER A 13 15.73 14.07 -26.13
CA SER A 13 15.10 14.66 -24.95
C SER A 13 14.99 13.56 -23.89
N THR A 14 16.04 13.37 -23.10
CA THR A 14 15.97 12.58 -21.88
C THR A 14 15.08 13.32 -20.91
N HIS A 15 13.80 12.93 -20.86
CA HIS A 15 12.97 13.18 -19.70
C HIS A 15 13.60 12.43 -18.52
N PHE A 16 14.54 13.07 -17.84
CA PHE A 16 14.90 12.72 -16.48
C PHE A 16 13.67 13.03 -15.62
N THR A 17 12.78 12.06 -15.46
CA THR A 17 11.94 11.98 -14.27
C THR A 17 12.89 11.94 -13.08
N ALA A 18 13.02 13.07 -12.40
CA ALA A 18 13.71 13.16 -11.13
C ALA A 18 13.16 12.03 -10.22
N ALA A 19 14.07 11.24 -9.67
CA ALA A 19 13.76 10.19 -8.74
C ALA A 19 13.02 10.81 -7.54
N ASN A 20 11.76 10.41 -7.35
CA ASN A 20 10.97 10.76 -6.17
C ASN A 20 11.60 10.03 -4.97
N GLU A 21 12.37 10.75 -4.15
CA GLU A 21 13.12 10.19 -3.03
C GLU A 21 12.17 9.51 -2.01
N ASN A 22 12.17 8.16 -1.98
CA ASN A 22 11.95 7.20 -0.87
C ASN A 22 10.85 7.42 0.21
N ASN A 23 10.06 8.48 0.12
CA ASN A 23 9.08 8.91 1.11
C ASN A 23 7.87 7.98 1.16
N GLY A 24 7.44 7.46 0.02
CA GLY A 24 6.35 6.48 -0.07
C GLY A 24 6.70 5.12 0.54
N MET A 25 7.95 4.65 0.37
CA MET A 25 8.38 3.37 0.95
C MET A 25 8.37 3.41 2.48
N ALA A 26 8.92 4.47 3.08
CA ALA A 26 8.92 4.64 4.53
C ALA A 26 7.48 4.70 5.09
N ALA A 27 6.59 5.43 4.42
CA ALA A 27 5.17 5.44 4.74
C ALA A 27 4.53 4.03 4.69
N CYS A 28 4.80 3.25 3.64
CA CYS A 28 4.25 1.89 3.51
C CYS A 28 4.80 0.89 4.53
N LEU A 29 6.06 1.05 4.96
CA LEU A 29 6.63 0.23 6.02
C LEU A 29 6.03 0.55 7.40
N SER A 30 5.64 1.81 7.64
CA SER A 30 4.98 2.21 8.90
C SER A 30 3.61 1.54 9.12
N LEU A 31 2.98 1.06 8.03
CA LEU A 31 1.66 0.43 8.08
C LEU A 31 1.61 -0.84 8.93
N TYR A 32 2.75 -1.50 9.16
CA TYR A 32 2.81 -2.66 10.06
C TYR A 32 2.30 -2.29 11.46
N GLN A 33 2.80 -1.19 12.03
CA GLN A 33 2.45 -0.76 13.38
C GLN A 33 1.00 -0.30 13.45
N ILE A 34 0.52 0.36 12.39
CA ILE A 34 -0.88 0.79 12.26
C ILE A 34 -1.82 -0.41 12.21
N ALA A 35 -1.50 -1.41 11.40
CA ALA A 35 -2.26 -2.66 11.32
C ALA A 35 -2.28 -3.40 12.67
N ALA A 36 -1.12 -3.53 13.32
CA ALA A 36 -1.03 -4.15 14.64
C ALA A 36 -1.88 -3.40 15.68
N SER A 37 -1.82 -2.06 15.69
CA SER A 37 -2.63 -1.23 16.58
C SER A 37 -4.12 -1.38 16.31
N ALA A 38 -4.55 -1.41 15.05
CA ALA A 38 -5.95 -1.60 14.68
C ALA A 38 -6.51 -2.97 15.10
N ILE A 39 -5.71 -4.03 14.93
CA ILE A 39 -6.06 -5.38 15.40
C ILE A 39 -6.22 -5.39 16.93
N ASP A 40 -5.27 -4.82 17.67
CA ASP A 40 -5.33 -4.73 19.14
C ASP A 40 -6.52 -3.87 19.61
N TYR A 41 -6.79 -2.75 18.94
CA TYR A 41 -7.92 -1.87 19.26
C TYR A 41 -9.26 -2.61 19.08
N LYS A 42 -9.45 -3.32 17.96
CA LYS A 42 -10.62 -4.19 17.74
C LYS A 42 -10.71 -5.31 18.78
N ALA A 43 -9.60 -5.95 19.13
CA ALA A 43 -9.56 -7.01 20.14
C ALA A 43 -9.97 -6.54 21.54
N LYS A 44 -9.77 -5.26 21.85
CA LYS A 44 -10.24 -4.60 23.08
C LYS A 44 -11.73 -4.23 23.06
N GLY A 45 -12.47 -4.63 22.01
CA GLY A 45 -13.91 -4.36 21.87
C GLY A 45 -14.23 -2.91 21.51
N LYS A 46 -13.24 -2.14 21.03
CA LYS A 46 -13.45 -0.77 20.57
C LYS A 46 -14.15 -0.77 19.21
N SER A 47 -14.93 0.28 18.95
CA SER A 47 -15.69 0.41 17.71
C SER A 47 -14.86 0.96 16.55
N LYS A 48 -15.29 0.66 15.33
CA LYS A 48 -14.73 1.23 14.09
C LYS A 48 -14.78 2.76 14.13
N GLN A 49 -15.90 3.32 14.60
CA GLN A 49 -16.13 4.76 14.69
C GLN A 49 -15.16 5.44 15.66
N GLU A 50 -14.90 4.86 16.83
CA GLU A 50 -13.88 5.37 17.76
C GLU A 50 -12.50 5.44 17.11
N MET A 51 -12.16 4.44 16.27
CA MET A 51 -10.87 4.39 15.60
C MET A 51 -10.74 5.35 14.42
N LEU A 52 -11.84 5.65 13.73
CA LEU A 52 -11.89 6.61 12.62
C LEU A 52 -11.96 8.07 13.09
N ALA A 53 -12.53 8.33 14.27
CA ALA A 53 -12.76 9.67 14.81
C ALA A 53 -11.53 10.61 14.82
N PRO A 54 -10.29 10.16 15.14
CA PRO A 54 -9.12 11.04 15.14
C PRO A 54 -8.51 11.25 13.75
N LEU A 55 -8.99 10.58 12.70
CA LEU A 55 -8.43 10.72 11.36
C LEU A 55 -8.92 12.00 10.67
N PRO A 56 -8.06 12.64 9.83
CA PRO A 56 -8.52 13.73 8.98
C PRO A 56 -9.60 13.26 8.02
N ASP A 57 -10.50 14.16 7.61
CA ASP A 57 -11.58 13.85 6.68
C ASP A 57 -11.08 13.13 5.40
N LYS A 58 -11.69 11.99 5.09
CA LYS A 58 -11.28 11.13 3.97
C LYS A 58 -11.30 11.85 2.63
N GLN A 59 -12.35 12.63 2.36
CA GLN A 59 -12.48 13.35 1.08
C GLN A 59 -11.40 14.41 0.94
N LYS A 60 -11.02 15.09 2.03
CA LYS A 60 -9.88 16.04 2.00
C LYS A 60 -8.59 15.34 1.62
N ILE A 61 -8.33 14.15 2.17
CA ILE A 61 -7.10 13.40 1.87
C ILE A 61 -7.11 12.89 0.41
N GLU A 62 -8.24 12.39 -0.07
CA GLU A 62 -8.37 11.88 -1.44
C GLU A 62 -8.12 12.96 -2.50
N ASN A 63 -8.42 14.22 -2.19
CA ASN A 63 -8.18 15.38 -3.04
C ASN A 63 -6.79 16.02 -2.87
N ASP A 64 -5.99 15.56 -1.90
CA ASP A 64 -4.62 16.05 -1.67
C ASP A 64 -3.60 15.35 -2.60
N ASP A 65 -2.35 15.81 -2.58
CA ASP A 65 -1.25 15.15 -3.26
C ASP A 65 -0.95 13.79 -2.61
N GLN A 66 -1.41 12.72 -3.26
CA GLN A 66 -1.24 11.34 -2.82
C GLN A 66 0.20 10.83 -2.91
N THR A 67 1.17 11.68 -3.28
CA THR A 67 2.60 11.37 -3.19
C THR A 67 3.22 11.78 -1.85
N VAL A 68 2.50 12.56 -1.03
CA VAL A 68 2.98 13.00 0.29
C VAL A 68 2.82 11.88 1.33
N PRO A 69 3.84 11.57 2.16
CA PRO A 69 3.79 10.50 3.15
C PRO A 69 2.58 10.52 4.08
N SER A 70 2.17 11.69 4.56
CA SER A 70 1.01 11.82 5.45
C SER A 70 -0.29 11.42 4.76
N ALA A 71 -0.49 11.83 3.50
CA ALA A 71 -1.65 11.44 2.71
C ALA A 71 -1.64 9.92 2.42
N ILE A 72 -0.47 9.37 2.06
CA ILE A 72 -0.29 7.92 1.86
C ILE A 72 -0.67 7.15 3.13
N ILE A 73 -0.15 7.56 4.28
CA ILE A 73 -0.44 6.91 5.57
C ILE A 73 -1.94 7.01 5.86
N ALA A 74 -2.53 8.20 5.79
CA ALA A 74 -3.92 8.42 6.17
C ALA A 74 -4.90 7.63 5.28
N LEU A 75 -4.70 7.59 3.96
CA LEU A 75 -5.52 6.75 3.06
C LEU A 75 -5.42 5.27 3.41
N ASN A 76 -4.21 4.79 3.67
CA ASN A 76 -4.01 3.39 4.06
C ASN A 76 -4.57 3.10 5.45
N MET A 77 -4.59 4.05 6.39
CA MET A 77 -5.26 3.88 7.68
C MET A 77 -6.75 3.63 7.52
N TYR A 78 -7.43 4.41 6.67
CA TYR A 78 -8.84 4.19 6.35
C TYR A 78 -9.08 2.78 5.82
N ASP A 79 -8.31 2.36 4.81
CA ASP A 79 -8.44 1.02 4.25
C ASP A 79 -8.15 -0.07 5.30
N ILE A 80 -7.13 0.14 6.14
CA ILE A 80 -6.75 -0.83 7.18
C ILE A 80 -7.87 -1.00 8.19
N ILE A 81 -8.47 0.10 8.63
CA ILE A 81 -9.58 0.07 9.59
C ILE A 81 -10.81 -0.56 8.95
N ASP A 82 -11.15 -0.20 7.71
CA ASP A 82 -12.26 -0.81 6.98
C ASP A 82 -12.07 -2.34 6.86
N GLU A 83 -10.90 -2.79 6.41
CA GLU A 83 -10.59 -4.21 6.23
C GLU A 83 -10.59 -4.99 7.54
N ILE A 84 -9.99 -4.44 8.61
CA ILE A 84 -9.95 -5.11 9.91
C ILE A 84 -11.32 -5.18 10.56
N TYR A 85 -12.16 -4.16 10.43
CA TYR A 85 -13.48 -4.15 11.09
C TYR A 85 -14.57 -4.86 10.29
N ASP A 86 -14.51 -4.81 8.96
CA ASP A 86 -15.57 -5.35 8.10
C ASP A 86 -15.37 -6.83 7.77
N TYR A 87 -14.21 -7.41 8.09
CA TYR A 87 -13.88 -8.81 7.84
C TYR A 87 -13.29 -9.51 9.07
N ASP A 88 -13.20 -10.84 8.99
CA ASP A 88 -12.49 -11.63 10.00
C ASP A 88 -11.02 -11.23 10.08
N THR A 89 -10.58 -10.97 11.31
CA THR A 89 -9.21 -10.54 11.60
C THR A 89 -8.20 -11.62 11.21
N LEU A 90 -7.25 -11.26 10.37
CA LEU A 90 -6.15 -12.14 9.96
C LEU A 90 -4.96 -12.02 10.92
N PRO A 91 -4.09 -13.04 11.01
CA PRO A 91 -2.83 -12.92 11.74
C PRO A 91 -1.98 -11.77 11.19
N ILE A 92 -1.30 -11.03 12.08
CA ILE A 92 -0.47 -9.88 11.69
C ILE A 92 0.63 -10.27 10.69
N ALA A 93 1.16 -11.49 10.79
CA ALA A 93 2.18 -12.05 9.89
C ALA A 93 1.68 -12.22 8.44
N VAL A 94 0.37 -12.16 8.19
CA VAL A 94 -0.25 -12.19 6.86
C VAL A 94 -0.74 -10.79 6.48
N TYR A 95 -1.46 -10.13 7.39
CA TYR A 95 -2.13 -8.88 7.07
C TYR A 95 -1.17 -7.70 6.89
N ALA A 96 -0.15 -7.56 7.74
CA ALA A 96 0.78 -6.44 7.61
C ALA A 96 1.59 -6.48 6.31
N PRO A 97 2.16 -7.63 5.87
CA PRO A 97 2.78 -7.72 4.55
C PRO A 97 1.82 -7.37 3.41
N TYR A 98 0.57 -7.87 3.48
CA TYR A 98 -0.47 -7.50 2.51
C TYR A 98 -0.70 -5.98 2.47
N ALA A 99 -0.86 -5.33 3.62
CA ALA A 99 -1.12 -3.89 3.71
C ALA A 99 0.05 -3.05 3.19
N SER A 100 1.29 -3.43 3.52
CA SER A 100 2.49 -2.75 3.02
C SER A 100 2.65 -2.89 1.50
N GLU A 101 2.45 -4.08 0.94
CA GLU A 101 2.53 -4.30 -0.51
C GLU A 101 1.39 -3.59 -1.26
N LYS A 102 0.17 -3.59 -0.70
CA LYS A 102 -0.97 -2.81 -1.21
C LYS A 102 -0.63 -1.32 -1.29
N CYS A 103 0.01 -0.78 -0.26
CA CYS A 103 0.47 0.61 -0.23
C CYS A 103 1.53 0.89 -1.29
N LEU A 104 2.53 0.02 -1.44
CA LEU A 104 3.57 0.19 -2.47
C LEU A 104 2.98 0.21 -3.87
N ARG A 105 2.01 -0.68 -4.14
CA ARG A 105 1.31 -0.66 -5.43
C ARG A 105 0.53 0.64 -5.64
N ARG A 106 -0.10 1.21 -4.61
CA ARG A 106 -0.76 2.52 -4.69
C ARG A 106 0.24 3.60 -5.09
N VAL A 107 1.38 3.66 -4.40
CA VAL A 107 2.45 4.64 -4.66
C VAL A 107 3.00 4.49 -6.09
N ASP A 108 3.14 3.26 -6.57
CA ASP A 108 3.60 2.95 -7.92
C ASP A 108 2.51 3.15 -9.01
N GLY A 109 1.30 3.60 -8.65
CA GLY A 109 0.17 3.69 -9.59
C GLY A 109 -0.27 2.34 -10.17
N LYS A 110 0.10 1.24 -9.53
CA LYS A 110 -0.26 -0.12 -9.93
C LYS A 110 -1.67 -0.46 -9.45
N PRO A 111 -2.41 -1.29 -10.20
CA PRO A 111 -3.74 -1.67 -9.81
C PRO A 111 -3.71 -2.51 -8.53
N ILE A 112 -4.77 -2.39 -7.72
CA ILE A 112 -4.92 -3.06 -6.43
C ILE A 112 -6.16 -3.94 -6.48
N LYS A 113 -6.00 -5.21 -6.13
CA LYS A 113 -7.13 -6.14 -5.98
C LYS A 113 -8.03 -5.67 -4.83
N PRO A 114 -9.36 -5.58 -5.02
CA PRO A 114 -10.29 -5.27 -3.94
C PRO A 114 -10.19 -6.27 -2.78
N TYR A 115 -10.21 -5.78 -1.53
CA TYR A 115 -10.00 -6.64 -0.36
C TYR A 115 -10.95 -7.82 -0.28
N ARG A 116 -12.23 -7.64 -0.64
CA ARG A 116 -13.23 -8.73 -0.71
C ARG A 116 -12.75 -9.94 -1.52
N LYS A 117 -11.97 -9.71 -2.58
CA LYS A 117 -11.40 -10.78 -3.42
C LYS A 117 -10.06 -11.30 -2.87
N ALA A 118 -9.30 -10.46 -2.17
CA ALA A 118 -8.02 -10.84 -1.56
C ALA A 118 -8.22 -11.65 -0.27
N HIS A 119 -9.21 -11.32 0.56
CA HIS A 119 -9.40 -11.87 1.90
C HIS A 119 -9.48 -13.41 1.94
N PRO A 120 -10.26 -14.10 1.07
CA PRO A 120 -10.27 -15.56 1.06
C PRO A 120 -8.90 -16.18 0.75
N GLN A 121 -8.09 -15.52 -0.08
CA GLN A 121 -6.73 -15.99 -0.41
C GLN A 121 -5.77 -15.75 0.76
N LEU A 122 -5.90 -14.60 1.44
CA LEU A 122 -5.13 -14.31 2.66
C LEU A 122 -5.47 -15.27 3.80
N GLN A 123 -6.72 -15.70 3.92
CA GLN A 123 -7.11 -16.77 4.86
C GLN A 123 -6.41 -18.09 4.54
N GLN A 124 -6.13 -18.40 3.26
CA GLN A 124 -5.30 -19.57 2.93
C GLN A 124 -3.83 -19.35 3.32
N CYS A 125 -3.29 -18.14 3.08
CA CYS A 125 -1.93 -17.80 3.52
C CYS A 125 -1.76 -18.00 5.04
N ALA A 126 -2.79 -17.67 5.83
CA ALA A 126 -2.79 -17.84 7.28
C ALA A 126 -2.73 -19.30 7.76
N LYS A 127 -3.02 -20.28 6.89
CA LYS A 127 -2.92 -21.72 7.22
C LYS A 127 -1.52 -22.29 7.06
N LEU A 128 -0.61 -21.54 6.43
CA LEU A 128 0.79 -21.94 6.30
C LEU A 128 1.44 -21.92 7.69
N THR A 129 2.42 -22.78 7.95
CA THR A 129 3.04 -22.88 9.29
C THR A 129 4.34 -22.08 9.42
N ARG A 130 4.95 -21.69 8.30
CA ARG A 130 6.23 -20.96 8.28
C ARG A 130 5.99 -19.49 8.00
N SER A 131 6.50 -18.61 8.84
CA SER A 131 6.33 -17.15 8.70
C SER A 131 6.80 -16.62 7.34
N LYS A 132 7.91 -17.14 6.81
CA LYS A 132 8.39 -16.78 5.46
C LYS A 132 7.37 -17.12 4.37
N ALA A 133 6.77 -18.31 4.44
CA ALA A 133 5.78 -18.76 3.47
C ALA A 133 4.47 -17.95 3.58
N MET A 134 4.05 -17.60 4.80
CA MET A 134 2.91 -16.70 5.02
C MET A 134 3.14 -15.34 4.35
N LEU A 135 4.32 -14.75 4.55
CA LEU A 135 4.71 -13.45 4.00
C LEU A 135 4.76 -13.46 2.47
N GLU A 136 5.44 -14.46 1.87
CA GLU A 136 5.51 -14.62 0.41
C GLU A 136 4.12 -14.80 -0.21
N CYS A 137 3.27 -15.60 0.44
CA CYS A 137 1.88 -15.79 0.02
C CYS A 137 1.08 -14.47 0.07
N ALA A 138 1.17 -13.72 1.17
CA ALA A 138 0.47 -12.45 1.33
C ALA A 138 0.87 -11.42 0.26
N PHE A 139 2.16 -11.32 -0.07
CA PHE A 139 2.63 -10.46 -1.17
C PHE A 139 2.10 -10.92 -2.54
N ALA A 140 2.07 -12.22 -2.79
CA ALA A 140 1.56 -12.76 -4.05
C ALA A 140 0.07 -12.44 -4.27
N VAL A 141 -0.76 -12.43 -3.21
CA VAL A 141 -2.19 -12.13 -3.29
C VAL A 141 -2.46 -10.74 -3.87
N VAL A 142 -1.67 -9.74 -3.47
CA VAL A 142 -1.80 -8.36 -3.96
C VAL A 142 -1.43 -8.26 -5.46
N ASN A 143 -0.43 -9.04 -5.88
CA ASN A 143 0.14 -8.99 -7.23
C ASN A 143 -0.70 -9.71 -8.30
N GLN A 144 -1.67 -10.53 -7.90
CA GLN A 144 -2.61 -11.21 -8.81
C GLN A 144 -3.79 -10.29 -9.16
N VAL A 145 -3.58 -9.27 -9.99
CA VAL A 145 -4.66 -8.36 -10.42
C VAL A 145 -5.34 -8.88 -11.66
#